data_AF-A0A959SVL6-F1
#
_entry.id   AF-A0A959SVL6-F1
#
_cell.length_a   1.000
_cell.length_b   1.000
_cell.length_c   1.000
_cell.angle_alpha   90.00
_cell.angle_beta   90.00
_cell.angle_gamma   90.00
#
_symmetry.space_group_name_H-M   'P 1'
#
loop_
_entity.id
_entity.type
_entity.pdbx_description
1 polymer ?
#
loop_
_entity_poly.entity_id
_entity_poly.type
_entity_poly.pdbx_seq_one_letter_code
_entity_poly.pdbx_strand_id
1 'polypeptide(L)' 'MASHWDPEVKEFFIKIIKSISYGLMWIMASATAGLYYELGYANGKPVIYTVIFYCCMIVTLWLLIRYLIRIWK' A
#
# COMPACT_ATOMS: atom_id res chain seq x y z
N MET A 1 9.60 -33.57 -1.60
CA MET A 1 8.52 -33.31 -0.63
C MET A 1 7.58 -32.28 -1.25
N ALA A 2 6.71 -32.74 -2.16
CA ALA A 2 5.78 -31.87 -2.88
C ALA A 2 4.58 -31.63 -1.97
N SER A 3 4.29 -30.37 -1.63
CA SER A 3 3.12 -30.07 -0.82
C SER A 3 1.88 -30.42 -1.66
N HIS A 4 1.12 -31.43 -1.20
CA HIS A 4 -0.10 -31.95 -1.84
C HIS A 4 -1.28 -30.98 -1.64
N TRP A 5 -1.02 -29.67 -1.69
CA TRP A 5 -2.08 -28.69 -1.51
C TRP A 5 -2.87 -28.62 -2.81
N ASP A 6 -4.20 -28.65 -2.68
CA ASP A 6 -5.08 -28.36 -3.79
C ASP A 6 -4.63 -27.04 -4.46
N PRO A 7 -4.43 -27.04 -5.79
CA PRO A 7 -3.93 -25.88 -6.51
C PRO A 7 -4.79 -24.64 -6.27
N GLU A 8 -6.09 -24.82 -6.04
CA GLU A 8 -7.04 -23.77 -5.67
C GLU A 8 -6.69 -23.11 -4.32
N VAL A 9 -6.36 -23.91 -3.30
CA VAL A 9 -5.95 -23.39 -1.99
C VAL A 9 -4.65 -22.59 -2.11
N LYS A 10 -3.69 -23.10 -2.88
CA LYS A 10 -2.43 -22.40 -3.15
C LYS A 10 -2.66 -21.05 -3.83
N GLU A 11 -3.54 -20.97 -4.84
CA GLU A 11 -3.88 -19.72 -5.50
C GLU A 11 -4.53 -18.71 -4.55
N PHE A 12 -5.42 -19.18 -3.68
CA PHE A 12 -6.05 -18.34 -2.66
C PHE A 12 -5.02 -17.74 -1.69
N PHE A 13 -4.11 -18.57 -1.17
CA PHE A 13 -3.02 -18.08 -0.31
C PHE A 13 -2.12 -17.07 -1.02
N ILE A 14 -1.81 -17.28 -2.30
CA ILE A 14 -1.03 -16.34 -3.09
C ILE A 14 -1.77 -15.00 -3.23
N LYS A 15 -3.09 -15.00 -3.43
CA LYS A 15 -3.90 -13.76 -3.46
C LYS A 15 -3.85 -13.01 -2.12
N ILE A 16 -3.94 -13.73 -1.00
CA ILE A 16 -3.80 -13.14 0.34
C ILE A 16 -2.41 -12.54 0.53
N ILE A 17 -1.35 -13.31 0.26
CA ILE A 17 0.03 -12.85 0.43
C ILE A 17 0.27 -11.61 -0.40
N LYS A 18 -0.11 -11.62 -1.69
CA LYS A 18 -0.01 -10.44 -2.56
C LYS A 18 -0.72 -9.25 -1.94
N SER A 19 -1.95 -9.44 -1.47
CA SER A 19 -2.75 -8.35 -0.89
C SER A 19 -2.07 -7.71 0.31
N ILE A 20 -1.57 -8.55 1.23
CA ILE A 20 -0.85 -8.11 2.43
C ILE A 20 0.47 -7.44 2.04
N SER A 21 1.25 -8.03 1.14
CA SER A 21 2.53 -7.47 0.69
C SER A 21 2.38 -6.09 0.05
N TYR A 22 1.37 -5.89 -0.81
CA TYR A 22 1.10 -4.59 -1.40
C TYR A 22 0.61 -3.56 -0.36
N GLY A 23 -0.22 -3.99 0.59
CA GLY A 23 -0.61 -3.15 1.72
C GLY A 23 0.58 -2.70 2.56
N LEU A 24 1.48 -3.63 2.91
CA LEU A 24 2.71 -3.32 3.63
C LEU A 24 3.63 -2.37 2.84
N MET A 25 3.84 -2.64 1.56
CA MET A 25 4.64 -1.76 0.70
C MET A 25 4.07 -0.33 0.68
N TRP A 26 2.74 -0.18 0.62
CA TRP A 26 2.11 1.13 0.67
C TRP A 26 2.35 1.81 2.02
N ILE A 27 2.11 1.13 3.15
CA ILE A 27 2.37 1.69 4.49
C ILE A 27 3.84 2.12 4.65
N MET A 28 4.78 1.30 4.19
CA MET A 28 6.21 1.63 4.23
C MET A 28 6.51 2.88 3.40
N ALA A 29 6.01 2.95 2.17
CA ALA A 29 6.19 4.13 1.31
C ALA A 29 5.58 5.38 1.94
N SER A 30 4.40 5.27 2.54
CA SER A 30 3.71 6.34 3.27
C SER A 30 4.48 6.80 4.49
N ALA A 31 5.02 5.87 5.28
CA ALA A 31 5.82 6.17 6.45
C ALA A 31 7.15 6.84 6.06
N THR A 32 7.84 6.35 5.03
CA THR A 32 9.05 7.00 4.50
C THR A 32 8.71 8.40 3.98
N ALA A 33 7.69 8.55 3.13
CA ALA A 33 7.34 9.86 2.60
C ALA A 33 6.88 10.85 3.69
N GLY A 34 6.04 10.42 4.63
CA GLY A 34 5.49 11.27 5.68
C GLY A 34 6.47 11.59 6.80
N LEU A 35 7.23 10.59 7.27
CA LEU A 35 8.14 10.73 8.42
C LEU A 35 9.56 11.10 7.97
N TYR A 36 10.15 10.38 7.01
CA TYR A 36 11.55 10.60 6.62
C TYR A 36 11.75 11.93 5.87
N TYR A 37 10.83 12.29 4.98
CA TYR A 37 10.87 13.60 4.30
C TYR A 37 10.14 14.71 5.08
N GLU A 38 9.61 14.38 6.26
CA GLU A 38 8.83 15.27 7.13
C GLU A 38 7.62 15.91 6.41
N LEU A 39 7.17 15.33 5.30
CA LEU A 39 6.04 15.86 4.52
C LEU A 39 4.72 15.78 5.30
N GLY A 40 4.66 14.94 6.34
CA GLY A 40 3.52 14.86 7.26
C GLY A 40 3.45 15.97 8.30
N TYR A 41 4.50 16.79 8.45
CA TYR A 41 4.56 17.85 9.47
C TYR A 41 4.77 19.22 8.84
N ALA A 42 3.92 20.18 9.20
CA ALA A 42 4.04 21.57 8.78
C ALA A 42 5.01 22.38 9.68
N ASN A 43 6.04 21.73 10.26
CA ASN A 43 7.00 22.40 11.15
C ASN A 43 8.02 23.20 10.31
N GLY A 44 7.71 24.47 10.05
CA GLY A 44 8.60 25.43 9.38
C GLY A 44 8.64 25.35 7.85
N LYS A 45 7.94 24.40 7.23
CA LYS A 45 7.81 24.28 5.77
C LYS A 45 6.43 24.75 5.28
N PRO A 46 6.31 25.21 4.00
CA PRO A 46 5.03 25.62 3.43
C PRO A 46 3.99 24.49 3.50
N VAL A 47 2.81 24.79 4.04
CA VAL A 47 1.68 23.85 4.21
C VAL A 47 1.27 23.18 2.90
N ILE A 48 1.56 23.82 1.77
CA ILE A 48 1.32 23.31 0.41
C ILE A 48 1.96 21.93 0.19
N TYR A 49 3.18 21.70 0.68
CA TYR A 49 3.86 20.41 0.50
C TYR A 49 3.14 19.28 1.24
N THR A 50 2.66 19.57 2.45
CA THR A 50 1.89 18.64 3.28
C THR A 50 0.54 18.32 2.63
N VAL A 51 -0.15 19.33 2.09
CA VAL A 51 -1.44 19.15 1.39
C VAL A 51 -1.27 18.29 0.14
N ILE A 52 -0.27 18.58 -0.70
CA ILE A 52 0.03 17.77 -1.90
C ILE A 52 0.37 16.34 -1.52
N PHE A 53 1.15 16.15 -0.45
CA PHE A 53 1.49 14.82 0.06
C PHE A 53 0.23 14.03 0.47
N TYR A 54 -0.67 14.62 1.25
CA TYR A 54 -1.91 13.96 1.66
C TYR A 54 -2.86 13.69 0.48
N CYS A 55 -2.95 14.61 -0.50
CA CYS A 55 -3.69 14.35 -1.74
C CYS A 55 -3.12 13.15 -2.50
N CYS A 56 -1.81 13.08 -2.67
CA CYS A 56 -1.13 11.95 -3.32
C CYS A 56 -1.35 10.64 -2.55
N MET A 57 -1.31 10.68 -1.23
CA MET A 57 -1.60 9.55 -0.35
C MET A 57 -3.02 9.00 -0.54
N ILE A 58 -4.03 9.87 -0.62
CA ILE A 58 -5.41 9.45 -0.87
C ILE A 58 -5.56 8.81 -2.25
N VAL A 59 -4.96 9.42 -3.29
CA VAL A 59 -5.00 8.88 -4.65
C VAL A 59 -4.32 7.52 -4.74
N THR A 60 -3.13 7.37 -4.15
CA THR A 60 -2.40 6.09 -4.15
C THR A 60 -3.11 5.02 -3.33
N LEU A 61 -3.76 5.38 -2.22
CA LEU A 61 -4.60 4.47 -1.44
C LEU A 61 -5.80 3.98 -2.26
N TRP A 62 -6.48 4.89 -2.97
CA TRP A 62 -7.60 4.52 -3.83
C TRP A 62 -7.17 3.58 -4.96
N LEU A 63 -6.02 3.85 -5.59
CA LEU A 63 -5.43 2.97 -6.60
C LEU A 63 -5.05 1.61 -6.01
N LEU A 64 -4.49 1.56 -4.81
CA LEU A 64 -4.16 0.32 -4.09
C LEU A 64 -5.42 -0.51 -3.85
N ILE A 65 -6.48 0.09 -3.30
CA ILE A 65 -7.75 -0.61 -3.06
C ILE A 65 -8.31 -1.16 -4.37
N ARG A 66 -8.30 -0.36 -5.44
CA ARG A 66 -8.74 -0.80 -6.77
C ARG A 66 -7.91 -1.97 -7.31
N TYR A 67 -6.60 -1.93 -7.10
CA TYR A 67 -5.67 -3.00 -7.48
C TYR A 67 -5.93 -4.28 -6.68
N LEU A 68 -6.15 -4.17 -5.37
CA LEU A 68 -6.52 -5.29 -4.52
C LEU A 68 -7.84 -5.91 -4.99
N ILE A 69 -8.90 -5.12 -5.17
CA ILE A 69 -10.19 -5.62 -5.69
C ILE A 69 -10.01 -6.38 -7.02
N ARG A 70 -9.10 -5.92 -7.88
CA ARG A 70 -8.78 -6.60 -9.16
C ARG A 70 -8.02 -7.93 -8.99
N ILE A 71 -7.27 -8.13 -7.91
CA ILE A 71 -6.64 -9.42 -7.59
C ILE A 71 -7.69 -10.45 -7.15
N TRP A 72 -8.74 -9.97 -6.49
CA TRP A 72 -9.80 -10.81 -5.92
C TRP A 72 -10.95 -11.08 -6.90
N LYS A 73 -11.06 -10.31 -7.98
CA LYS A 73 -12.00 -10.51 -9.08
C LYS A 73 -11.42 -11.47 -10.12
#